data_AF-A0A8J6HGX3-F1
#
_entry.id   AF-A0A8J6HGX3-F1
#
_cell.length_a   1.000
_cell.length_b   1.000
_cell.length_c   1.000
_cell.angle_alpha   90.00
_cell.angle_beta   90.00
_cell.angle_gamma   90.00
#
_symmetry.space_group_name_H-M   'P 1'
#
loop_
_entity.id
_entity.type
_entity.pdbx_description
1 polymer ?
#
loop_
_entity_poly.entity_id
_entity_poly.type
_entity_poly.pdbx_seq_one_letter_code
_entity_poly.pdbx_strand_id
1 'polypeptide(L)'
;MAFGKSTDSKRIKNAVLEDQLWRTYIASEEKTNQNWKNKWNWILDEYDELHKKLGELSKDSAFLSDVNKNLRETDKRTIKPIPETTNHEYGWIPSLPDFKLEKYGADVDSPAPLPETYHIFKG
;
A
#
# COMPACT_ATOMS: atom_id res chain seq x y z
N MET A 1 14.37 -8.34 46.50
CA MET A 1 13.02 -8.89 46.30
C MET A 1 13.14 -10.06 45.34
N ALA A 2 12.89 -11.28 45.81
CA ALA A 2 13.02 -12.50 45.01
C ALA A 2 11.73 -12.70 44.19
N PHE A 3 11.84 -12.75 42.86
CA PHE A 3 10.74 -13.18 42.01
C PHE A 3 10.50 -14.66 42.25
N GLY A 4 9.36 -14.98 42.88
CA GLY A 4 8.93 -16.35 43.14
C GLY A 4 8.83 -17.11 41.83
N LYS A 5 9.64 -18.16 41.67
CA LYS A 5 9.46 -19.14 40.62
C LYS A 5 8.14 -19.85 40.91
N SER A 6 7.15 -19.69 40.05
CA SER A 6 5.97 -20.56 40.03
C SER A 6 6.44 -21.99 39.79
N THR A 7 6.61 -22.74 40.87
CA THR A 7 6.76 -24.19 40.84
C THR A 7 5.37 -24.78 41.02
N ASP A 8 4.56 -24.74 39.96
CA ASP A 8 3.36 -25.58 39.91
C ASP A 8 3.62 -26.80 39.03
N SER A 9 3.53 -27.95 39.69
CA SER A 9 4.01 -29.23 39.20
C SER A 9 3.05 -29.83 38.18
N LYS A 10 3.59 -30.28 37.05
CA LYS A 10 2.98 -31.27 36.14
C LYS A 10 1.53 -30.93 35.75
N ARG A 11 1.38 -30.09 34.71
CA ARG A 11 0.21 -30.19 33.83
C ARG A 11 0.23 -31.62 33.28
N ILE A 12 -0.61 -32.51 33.81
CA ILE A 12 -0.86 -33.81 33.18
C ILE A 12 -1.54 -33.46 31.87
N LYS A 13 -0.73 -33.32 30.83
CA LYS A 13 -1.18 -33.18 29.45
C LYS A 13 -1.80 -34.52 29.11
N ASN A 14 -3.13 -34.56 29.07
CA ASN A 14 -3.83 -35.72 28.57
C ASN A 14 -3.45 -35.84 27.09
N ALA A 15 -2.50 -36.72 26.79
CA ALA A 15 -1.94 -36.89 25.45
C ALA A 15 -3.02 -37.23 24.41
N VAL A 16 -4.07 -37.94 24.82
CA VAL A 16 -5.23 -38.25 23.97
C VAL A 16 -6.02 -36.99 23.65
N LEU A 17 -6.19 -36.09 24.63
CA LEU A 17 -6.88 -34.81 24.42
C LEU A 17 -6.05 -33.86 23.56
N GLU A 18 -4.73 -33.82 23.73
CA GLU A 18 -3.84 -33.04 22.86
C GLU A 18 -3.86 -33.56 21.41
N ASP A 19 -3.83 -34.89 21.20
CA ASP A 19 -3.94 -35.49 19.86
C ASP A 19 -5.30 -35.18 19.21
N GLN A 20 -6.40 -35.26 19.98
CA GLN A 20 -7.73 -34.90 19.50
C GLN A 20 -7.83 -33.43 19.10
N LEU A 21 -7.31 -32.52 19.93
CA LEU A 21 -7.27 -31.09 19.60
C LEU A 21 -6.48 -30.84 18.33
N TRP A 22 -5.29 -31.42 18.21
CA TRP A 22 -4.47 -31.28 17.00
C TRP A 22 -5.19 -31.75 15.73
N ARG A 23 -5.87 -32.91 15.78
CA ARG A 23 -6.70 -33.39 14.66
C ARG A 23 -7.84 -32.43 14.32
N THR A 24 -8.51 -31.87 15.33
CA THR A 24 -9.58 -30.89 15.09
C THR A 24 -9.06 -29.60 14.47
N TYR A 25 -7.86 -29.14 14.88
CA TYR A 25 -7.22 -27.98 14.27
C TYR A 25 -6.93 -28.21 12.79
N ILE A 26 -6.28 -29.31 12.44
CA ILE A 26 -5.99 -29.66 11.04
C ILE A 26 -7.28 -29.74 10.21
N ALA A 27 -8.30 -30.44 10.72
CA ALA A 27 -9.57 -30.56 10.02
C ALA A 27 -10.26 -29.19 9.84
N SER A 28 -10.14 -28.30 10.83
CA SER A 28 -10.67 -26.94 10.75
C SER A 28 -9.91 -26.09 9.73
N GLU A 29 -8.58 -26.19 9.69
CA GLU A 29 -7.73 -25.50 8.71
C GLU A 29 -8.09 -25.94 7.30
N GLU A 30 -8.17 -27.25 7.05
CA GLU A 30 -8.53 -27.79 5.75
C GLU A 30 -9.93 -27.33 5.31
N LYS A 31 -10.91 -27.38 6.22
CA LYS A 31 -12.27 -26.90 5.97
C LYS A 31 -12.31 -25.40 5.69
N THR A 32 -11.53 -24.59 6.41
CA THR A 32 -11.44 -23.15 6.14
C THR A 32 -10.78 -22.86 4.80
N ASN A 33 -9.74 -23.60 4.41
CA ASN A 33 -9.08 -23.46 3.11
C ASN A 33 -10.03 -23.83 1.96
N GLN A 34 -10.77 -24.93 2.08
CA GLN A 34 -11.79 -25.31 1.11
C GLN A 34 -12.93 -24.28 1.04
N ASN A 35 -13.39 -23.77 2.19
CA ASN A 35 -14.39 -22.72 2.22
C ASN A 35 -13.89 -21.41 1.60
N TRP A 36 -12.63 -21.03 1.83
CA TRP A 36 -11.98 -19.88 1.20
C TRP A 36 -12.07 -20.00 -0.33
N LYS A 37 -11.60 -21.11 -0.87
CA LYS A 37 -11.63 -21.37 -2.32
C LYS A 37 -13.04 -21.45 -2.88
N ASN A 38 -13.97 -22.15 -2.22
CA ASN A 38 -15.29 -22.38 -2.80
C ASN A 38 -16.23 -21.18 -2.66
N LYS A 39 -16.13 -20.42 -1.56
CA LYS A 39 -17.06 -19.33 -1.25
C LYS A 39 -16.52 -17.94 -1.56
N TRP A 40 -15.21 -17.77 -1.62
CA TRP A 40 -14.58 -16.43 -1.68
C TRP A 40 -13.64 -16.25 -2.87
N ASN A 41 -13.37 -17.30 -3.67
CA ASN A 41 -12.53 -17.17 -4.87
C ASN A 41 -13.12 -16.20 -5.91
N TRP A 42 -14.46 -16.08 -5.98
CA TRP A 42 -15.13 -15.13 -6.87
C TRP A 42 -14.68 -13.69 -6.66
N ILE A 43 -14.20 -13.31 -5.47
CA ILE A 43 -13.68 -11.96 -5.20
C ILE A 43 -12.44 -11.69 -6.05
N LEU A 44 -11.55 -12.69 -6.20
CA LEU A 44 -10.37 -12.57 -7.05
C LEU A 44 -10.77 -12.44 -8.51
N ASP A 45 -11.74 -13.26 -8.94
CA ASP A 45 -12.27 -13.23 -10.31
C ASP A 45 -12.92 -11.86 -10.61
N GLU A 46 -13.73 -11.32 -9.70
CA GLU A 46 -14.34 -9.99 -9.84
C GLU A 46 -13.30 -8.86 -9.85
N TYR A 47 -12.27 -8.96 -9.00
CA TYR A 47 -11.19 -7.98 -8.98
C TYR A 47 -10.45 -7.96 -10.32
N ASP A 48 -10.14 -9.13 -10.87
CA ASP A 48 -9.51 -9.27 -12.18
C ASP A 48 -10.39 -8.72 -13.30
N GLU A 49 -11.71 -8.96 -13.26
CA GLU A 49 -12.66 -8.40 -14.21
C GLU A 49 -12.74 -6.88 -14.13
N LEU A 50 -12.83 -6.31 -12.92
CA LEU A 50 -12.84 -4.87 -12.72
C LEU A 50 -11.55 -4.23 -13.22
N HIS A 51 -10.41 -4.86 -12.95
CA HIS A 51 -9.12 -4.38 -13.43
C HIS A 51 -9.03 -4.41 -14.97
N LYS A 52 -9.57 -5.46 -15.62
CA LYS A 52 -9.67 -5.52 -17.08
C LYS A 52 -10.55 -4.40 -17.64
N LYS A 53 -11.76 -4.22 -17.10
CA LYS A 53 -12.70 -3.14 -17.51
C LYS A 53 -12.08 -1.76 -17.35
N LEU A 54 -11.41 -1.51 -16.22
CA LEU A 54 -10.70 -0.26 -15.98
C LEU A 54 -9.57 -0.05 -16.99
N GLY A 55 -8.81 -1.12 -17.30
CA GLY A 55 -7.76 -1.08 -18.31
C GLY A 55 -8.27 -0.78 -19.71
N GLU A 56 -9.43 -1.30 -20.11
CA GLU A 56 -10.09 -0.99 -21.37
C GLU A 56 -10.55 0.47 -21.42
N LEU A 57 -11.31 0.92 -20.44
CA LEU A 57 -11.77 2.31 -20.34
C LEU A 57 -10.60 3.30 -20.30
N SER A 58 -9.52 2.97 -19.61
CA SER A 58 -8.33 3.82 -19.54
C SER A 58 -7.60 3.93 -20.88
N LYS A 59 -7.65 2.89 -21.73
CA LYS A 59 -7.06 2.93 -23.08
C LYS A 59 -7.91 3.77 -24.02
N ASP A 60 -9.23 3.66 -23.91
CA ASP A 60 -10.18 4.37 -24.78
C ASP A 60 -10.30 5.85 -24.42
N SER A 61 -9.95 6.23 -23.18
CA SER A 61 -10.02 7.63 -22.75
C SER A 61 -8.91 8.46 -23.42
N ALA A 62 -9.31 9.34 -24.34
CA ALA A 62 -8.42 10.34 -24.95
C ALA A 62 -7.78 11.26 -23.88
N PHE A 63 -8.53 11.62 -22.83
CA PHE A 63 -8.05 12.46 -21.74
C PHE A 63 -6.87 11.83 -20.98
N LEU A 64 -6.99 10.58 -20.51
CA LEU A 64 -5.90 9.90 -19.83
C LEU A 64 -4.71 9.63 -20.76
N SER A 65 -4.96 9.43 -22.06
CA SER A 65 -3.89 9.27 -23.03
C SER A 65 -3.04 10.55 -23.15
N ASP A 66 -3.69 11.71 -23.11
CA ASP A 66 -3.05 13.02 -23.19
C ASP A 66 -2.35 13.35 -21.86
N VAL A 67 -3.05 13.18 -20.73
CA VAL A 67 -2.47 13.38 -19.38
C VAL A 67 -1.26 12.48 -19.16
N ASN A 68 -1.30 11.21 -19.56
CA ASN A 68 -0.15 10.31 -19.43
C ASN A 68 1.03 10.70 -20.31
N LYS A 69 0.79 11.24 -21.52
CA LYS A 69 1.87 11.78 -22.37
C LYS A 69 2.47 13.02 -21.72
N ASN A 70 1.62 13.97 -21.32
CA ASN A 70 2.05 15.21 -20.69
C ASN A 70 2.81 14.95 -19.38
N LEU A 71 2.38 14.02 -18.52
CA LEU A 71 3.10 13.65 -17.29
C LEU A 71 4.48 13.03 -17.57
N ARG A 72 4.57 12.15 -18.57
CA ARG A 72 5.85 11.50 -18.94
C ARG A 72 6.82 12.46 -19.63
N GLU A 73 6.32 13.45 -20.34
CA GLU A 73 7.14 14.47 -21.00
C GLU A 73 7.60 15.57 -20.03
N THR A 74 6.74 15.95 -19.08
CA THR A 74 7.01 17.00 -18.09
C THR A 74 7.97 16.54 -16.99
N ASP A 75 7.88 15.29 -16.56
CA ASP A 75 8.73 14.77 -15.48
C ASP A 75 9.64 13.62 -15.93
N LYS A 76 10.90 13.96 -16.22
CA LYS A 76 11.94 12.99 -16.58
C LYS A 76 12.59 12.30 -15.38
N ARG A 77 12.19 12.67 -14.16
CA ARG A 77 12.83 12.16 -12.94
C ARG A 77 12.46 10.70 -12.74
N THR A 78 13.45 9.88 -12.38
CA THR A 78 13.24 8.45 -12.14
C THR A 78 13.53 8.13 -10.68
N ILE A 79 12.61 7.42 -10.03
CA ILE A 79 12.73 6.97 -8.62
C ILE A 79 13.38 5.58 -8.58
N LYS A 80 14.33 5.29 -9.49
CA LYS A 80 14.99 3.98 -9.59
C LYS A 80 16.50 4.19 -9.76
N PRO A 81 17.34 3.33 -9.17
CA PRO A 81 17.01 2.12 -8.40
C PRO A 81 16.57 2.43 -6.96
N ILE A 82 15.62 1.65 -6.44
CA ILE A 82 15.25 1.69 -5.03
C ILE A 82 16.43 1.06 -4.26
N PRO A 83 16.99 1.75 -3.25
CA PRO A 83 18.15 1.24 -2.54
C PRO A 83 17.77 0.03 -1.68
N GLU A 84 18.48 -1.09 -1.86
CA GLU A 84 18.34 -2.29 -1.02
C GLU A 84 18.88 -1.98 0.39
N THR A 85 18.00 -1.62 1.32
CA THR A 85 18.38 -1.30 2.70
C THR A 85 17.44 -1.94 3.71
N THR A 86 17.99 -2.33 4.85
CA THR A 86 17.31 -3.07 5.93
C THR A 86 16.20 -2.26 6.62
N ASN A 87 16.20 -0.93 6.47
CA ASN A 87 15.28 -0.01 7.13
C ASN A 87 14.29 0.68 6.18
N HIS A 88 14.22 0.27 4.91
CA HIS A 88 13.33 0.83 3.88
C HIS A 88 13.12 2.36 3.98
N GLU A 89 14.01 3.11 3.34
CA GLU A 89 13.54 4.26 2.53
C GLU A 89 13.18 5.59 3.23
N TYR A 90 13.56 5.85 4.50
CA TYR A 90 13.37 7.20 5.01
C TYR A 90 14.36 8.20 4.40
N GLY A 91 13.87 9.10 3.54
CA GLY A 91 14.60 10.28 3.09
C GLY A 91 15.51 10.11 1.86
N TRP A 92 15.49 8.96 1.17
CA TRP A 92 16.31 8.77 -0.03
C TRP A 92 15.75 9.49 -1.28
N ILE A 93 14.43 9.67 -1.39
CA ILE A 93 13.86 10.44 -2.51
C ILE A 93 14.28 11.92 -2.40
N PRO A 94 14.14 12.59 -1.24
CA PRO A 94 14.62 13.98 -1.08
C PRO A 94 16.14 14.16 -1.19
N SER A 95 16.94 13.10 -1.03
CA SER A 95 18.40 13.20 -1.17
C SER A 95 18.84 13.34 -2.63
N LEU A 96 18.02 12.87 -3.57
CA LEU A 96 18.26 13.03 -5.00
C LEU A 96 18.14 14.51 -5.41
N PRO A 97 19.12 15.05 -6.15
CA PRO A 97 19.14 16.48 -6.53
C PRO A 97 17.90 16.88 -7.32
N ASP A 98 17.36 15.95 -8.11
CA ASP A 98 16.17 16.15 -8.92
C ASP A 98 14.87 16.33 -8.09
N PHE A 99 14.88 15.92 -6.82
CA PHE A 99 13.72 15.99 -5.93
C PHE A 99 13.89 17.02 -4.82
N LYS A 100 15.02 17.76 -4.80
CA LYS A 100 15.19 18.89 -3.89
C LYS A 100 14.32 20.07 -4.32
N LEU A 101 13.57 20.64 -3.39
CA LEU A 101 12.73 21.82 -3.64
C LEU A 101 13.57 23.09 -3.84
N GLU A 102 14.77 23.14 -3.27
CA GLU A 102 15.71 24.26 -3.36
C GLU A 102 16.06 24.66 -4.81
N LYS A 103 15.95 23.71 -5.77
CA LYS A 103 16.24 23.96 -7.18
C LYS A 103 15.28 24.97 -7.84
N TYR A 104 14.12 25.22 -7.23
CA TYR A 104 13.11 26.13 -7.74
C TYR A 104 13.24 27.56 -7.18
N GLY A 105 14.20 27.82 -6.28
CA GLY A 105 14.48 29.15 -5.74
C GLY A 105 13.45 29.65 -4.70
N ALA A 106 13.67 30.85 -4.18
CA ALA A 106 12.83 31.48 -3.14
C ALA A 106 11.43 31.89 -3.64
N ASP A 107 11.19 31.84 -4.95
CA ASP A 107 9.94 32.28 -5.58
C ASP A 107 8.82 31.23 -5.55
N VAL A 108 9.09 30.00 -5.11
CA VAL A 108 8.06 28.93 -5.01
C VAL A 108 7.01 29.25 -3.95
N ASP A 109 7.42 29.92 -2.88
CA ASP A 109 6.52 30.30 -1.78
C ASP A 109 5.72 31.58 -2.11
N SER A 110 5.96 32.18 -3.28
CA SER A 110 5.21 33.35 -3.72
C SER A 110 3.80 32.93 -4.14
N PRO A 111 2.74 33.40 -3.47
CA PRO A 111 1.39 33.04 -3.86
C PRO A 111 1.11 33.54 -5.28
N ALA A 112 0.61 32.66 -6.13
CA ALA A 112 0.17 33.05 -7.47
C ALA A 112 -0.84 34.21 -7.36
N PRO A 113 -0.77 35.23 -8.24
CA PRO A 113 -1.73 36.32 -8.21
C PRO A 113 -3.14 35.76 -8.40
N LEU A 114 -4.09 36.30 -7.64
CA LEU A 114 -5.49 35.90 -7.75
C LEU A 114 -5.99 36.17 -9.18
N PRO A 115 -6.81 35.25 -9.76
CA PRO A 115 -7.45 35.48 -11.04
C PRO A 115 -8.24 36.80 -11.06
N GLU A 116 -8.36 37.42 -12.24
CA GLU A 116 -9.02 38.72 -12.44
C GLU A 116 -10.47 38.75 -11.92
N THR A 117 -11.12 37.58 -11.87
CA THR A 117 -12.47 37.37 -11.32
C THR A 117 -12.58 37.63 -9.82
N TYR A 118 -11.47 37.60 -9.08
CA TYR A 118 -11.43 37.77 -7.62
C TYR A 118 -10.82 39.10 -7.20
N HIS A 119 -10.91 40.13 -8.05
CA HIS A 119 -10.59 41.49 -7.63
C HIS A 119 -11.50 41.91 -6.48
N ILE A 120 -10.93 42.03 -5.29
CA ILE A 120 -11.60 42.58 -4.11
C ILE A 120 -12.05 43.99 -4.50
N PHE A 121 -13.36 44.24 -4.48
CA PHE A 121 -13.94 45.54 -4.76
C PHE A 121 -13.31 46.58 -3.82
N LYS A 122 -12.39 47.39 -4.34
CA LYS A 122 -11.86 48.56 -3.65
C LYS A 122 -12.87 49.67 -3.86
N GLY A 123 -13.70 49.90 -2.83
CA GLY A 123 -14.51 51.12 -2.72
C GLY A 123 -13.66 52.37 -2.62
#